data_AF-A0A564ZBN1-F1
#
_entry.id   AF-A0A564ZBN1-F1
#
_cell.length_a   1.000
_cell.length_b   1.000
_cell.length_c   1.000
_cell.angle_alpha   90.00
_cell.angle_beta   90.00
_cell.angle_gamma   90.00
#
_symmetry.space_group_name_H-M   'P 1'
#
loop_
_entity.id
_entity.type
_entity.pdbx_description
1 polymer ?
#
loop_
_entity_poly.entity_id
_entity_poly.type
_entity_poly.pdbx_seq_one_letter_code
_entity_poly.pdbx_strand_id
1 'polypeptide(L)'
;MAILPIGTGNDLARVLHWGPGYTGTEDPLQILRDVVEAEEIRLDRWTVVIKPDQVESDAQKKQLQIEANACNTNEDTSRIFVMNNYFGLGIDADLNLDFHLAREENPAKFNSRIHNKSVYFKMGLRKMVNQTKCKDLHQNVLIEVDGKQLDLPPIEGIIILNILSWGAGANPWGMEKDEAFAKPTHYDGLLEVVGVTGVVHMGQIFSGLRTGTRLAQGGHIRITLKSDIPVQVDGEPWIQSPGQIVVLRSALKATMLKKRKRRKVNRRHTEPGLGASSGVAGESGPGSGVIVQPPLATTIPGVSESSNATTASTSSTNTTAPSVGGLYSSSGGSGGMSSSGKSRRALTVLRSEAAIGASQYTLHS
;
A
#
# COMPACT_ATOMS: atom_id res chain seq x y z
N MET A 1 21.51 5.45 -6.81
CA MET A 1 20.89 6.51 -5.96
C MET A 1 20.30 5.87 -4.71
N ALA A 2 20.56 6.41 -3.51
CA ALA A 2 19.89 5.99 -2.26
C ALA A 2 18.77 6.98 -1.88
N ILE A 3 17.90 6.61 -0.93
CA ILE A 3 16.78 7.47 -0.46
C ILE A 3 16.87 7.66 1.05
N LEU A 4 16.88 8.91 1.51
CA LEU A 4 16.62 9.27 2.91
C LEU A 4 15.12 9.61 3.06
N PRO A 5 14.32 8.81 3.79
CA PRO A 5 12.86 8.93 3.75
C PRO A 5 12.31 10.05 4.66
N ILE A 6 12.51 11.30 4.28
CA ILE A 6 12.09 12.48 5.06
C ILE A 6 10.59 12.83 4.92
N GLY A 7 9.91 12.31 3.89
CA GLY A 7 8.51 12.61 3.57
C GLY A 7 7.47 11.88 4.45
N THR A 8 6.19 12.00 4.09
CA THR A 8 5.08 11.33 4.82
C THR A 8 4.73 9.94 4.25
N GLY A 9 4.76 9.79 2.92
CA GLY A 9 4.54 8.52 2.20
C GLY A 9 5.72 7.56 2.33
N ASN A 10 6.82 7.93 1.67
CA ASN A 10 8.09 7.19 1.62
C ASN A 10 7.99 5.80 0.95
N ASP A 11 7.02 5.61 0.05
CA ASP A 11 6.69 4.31 -0.54
C ASP A 11 7.86 3.62 -1.24
N LEU A 12 8.60 4.33 -2.11
CA LEU A 12 9.82 3.79 -2.71
C LEU A 12 10.89 3.42 -1.68
N ALA A 13 11.02 4.18 -0.60
CA ALA A 13 11.94 3.88 0.49
C ALA A 13 11.51 2.65 1.32
N ARG A 14 10.21 2.33 1.39
CA ARG A 14 9.72 1.08 2.00
C ARG A 14 10.13 -0.12 1.14
N VAL A 15 9.90 -0.02 -0.17
CA VAL A 15 10.23 -1.07 -1.17
C VAL A 15 11.74 -1.31 -1.24
N LEU A 16 12.55 -0.25 -1.19
CA LEU A 16 14.01 -0.29 -1.14
C LEU A 16 14.58 -0.55 0.28
N HIS A 17 13.74 -0.87 1.26
CA HIS A 17 14.08 -1.11 2.67
C HIS A 17 14.77 0.04 3.46
N TRP A 18 14.87 1.24 2.92
CA TRP A 18 15.33 2.44 3.65
C TRP A 18 14.40 2.81 4.82
N GLY A 19 13.12 2.45 4.73
CA GLY A 19 12.20 2.40 5.86
C GLY A 19 11.02 3.39 5.80
N PRO A 20 10.20 3.45 6.86
CA PRO A 20 8.94 4.19 6.87
C PRO A 20 9.10 5.71 7.05
N GLY A 21 10.26 6.17 7.53
CA GLY A 21 10.66 7.57 7.50
C GLY A 21 11.62 8.00 8.62
N TYR A 22 12.54 8.90 8.28
CA TYR A 22 13.67 9.38 9.09
C TYR A 22 13.24 10.21 10.30
N THR A 23 13.85 9.97 11.47
CA THR A 23 13.54 10.68 12.73
C THR A 23 14.52 11.79 13.11
N GLY A 24 15.70 11.87 12.47
CA GLY A 24 16.74 12.85 12.83
C GLY A 24 17.60 12.42 14.01
N THR A 25 17.42 11.19 14.50
CA THR A 25 18.13 10.60 15.65
C THR A 25 19.02 9.43 15.24
N GLU A 26 18.91 8.98 13.98
CA GLU A 26 19.71 7.92 13.40
C GLU A 26 21.14 8.39 13.08
N ASP A 27 22.14 7.66 13.58
CA ASP A 27 23.57 7.98 13.39
C ASP A 27 23.94 8.13 11.89
N PRO A 28 24.45 9.30 11.46
CA PRO A 28 24.93 9.52 10.10
C PRO A 28 26.00 8.53 9.64
N LEU A 29 26.91 8.07 10.52
CA LEU A 29 27.92 7.08 10.17
C LEU A 29 27.29 5.72 9.88
N GLN A 30 26.26 5.32 10.63
CA GLN A 30 25.47 4.14 10.33
C GLN A 30 24.66 4.29 9.03
N ILE A 31 24.11 5.47 8.71
CA ILE A 31 23.46 5.69 7.40
C ILE A 31 24.48 5.53 6.26
N LEU A 32 25.68 6.10 6.38
CA LEU A 32 26.74 5.95 5.38
C LEU A 32 27.20 4.49 5.22
N ARG A 33 27.33 3.74 6.32
CA ARG A 33 27.60 2.28 6.27
C ARG A 33 26.48 1.53 5.55
N ASP A 34 25.22 1.83 5.84
CA ASP A 34 24.07 1.20 5.19
C ASP A 34 23.99 1.51 3.69
N VAL A 35 24.55 2.64 3.23
CA VAL A 35 24.72 3.00 1.81
C VAL A 35 25.87 2.23 1.16
N VAL A 36 27.01 2.07 1.84
CA VAL A 36 28.15 1.27 1.34
C VAL A 36 27.83 -0.24 1.32
N GLU A 37 27.04 -0.73 2.27
CA GLU A 37 26.57 -2.12 2.34
C GLU A 37 25.38 -2.43 1.38
N ALA A 38 24.85 -1.43 0.66
CA ALA A 38 23.62 -1.58 -0.12
C ALA A 38 23.74 -2.50 -1.35
N GLU A 39 22.61 -3.03 -1.79
CA GLU A 39 22.47 -3.78 -3.03
C GLU A 39 22.09 -2.82 -4.16
N GLU A 40 22.83 -2.79 -5.28
CA GLU A 40 22.36 -2.12 -6.50
C GLU A 40 21.22 -2.91 -7.13
N ILE A 41 20.10 -2.24 -7.39
CA ILE A 41 18.98 -2.81 -8.13
C ILE A 41 18.52 -1.88 -9.26
N ARG A 42 17.79 -2.45 -10.21
CA ARG A 42 17.13 -1.69 -11.27
C ARG A 42 15.78 -1.18 -10.77
N LEU A 43 15.45 0.04 -11.19
CA LEU A 43 14.11 0.60 -11.14
C LEU A 43 13.77 1.04 -12.56
N ASP A 44 12.72 0.45 -13.15
CA ASP A 44 12.17 0.97 -14.38
C ASP A 44 11.40 2.27 -14.09
N ARG A 45 11.48 3.21 -15.02
CA ARG A 45 10.81 4.50 -14.97
C ARG A 45 9.86 4.61 -16.14
N TRP A 46 8.85 5.46 -15.99
CA TRP A 46 7.73 5.54 -16.91
C TRP A 46 7.53 6.98 -17.35
N THR A 47 7.22 7.16 -18.63
CA THR A 47 6.89 8.46 -19.21
C THR A 47 5.38 8.55 -19.32
N VAL A 48 4.76 9.46 -18.55
CA VAL A 48 3.33 9.78 -18.65
C VAL A 48 3.21 10.98 -19.59
N VAL A 49 2.60 10.77 -20.76
CA VAL A 49 2.35 11.79 -21.79
C VAL A 49 0.87 12.13 -21.79
N ILE A 50 0.54 13.42 -21.68
CA ILE A 50 -0.84 13.91 -21.67
C ILE A 50 -1.06 14.76 -22.90
N LYS A 51 -2.01 14.37 -23.75
CA LYS A 51 -2.43 15.09 -24.95
C LYS A 51 -3.82 15.69 -24.72
N PRO A 52 -3.97 17.02 -24.58
CA PRO A 52 -5.26 17.66 -24.41
C PRO A 52 -6.04 17.70 -25.73
N ASP A 53 -7.38 17.62 -25.66
CA ASP A 53 -8.29 17.73 -26.82
C ASP A 53 -8.43 19.20 -27.35
N GLN A 54 -7.30 19.91 -27.47
CA GLN A 54 -7.14 21.24 -28.09
C GLN A 54 -7.81 22.45 -27.40
N VAL A 55 -8.50 22.32 -26.26
CA VAL A 55 -9.14 23.47 -25.55
C VAL A 55 -8.64 23.67 -24.11
N GLU A 56 -7.35 23.99 -23.97
CA GLU A 56 -6.75 24.53 -22.73
C GLU A 56 -6.81 26.06 -22.73
N SER A 57 -7.17 26.71 -21.62
CA SER A 57 -7.13 28.18 -21.51
C SER A 57 -5.71 28.71 -21.28
N ASP A 58 -5.44 29.94 -21.73
CA ASP A 58 -4.09 30.53 -21.63
C ASP A 58 -3.63 30.83 -20.20
N ALA A 59 -4.56 30.82 -19.23
CA ALA A 59 -4.24 30.86 -17.81
C ALA A 59 -3.72 29.50 -17.30
N GLN A 60 -4.37 28.39 -17.66
CA GLN A 60 -3.95 27.04 -17.30
C GLN A 60 -2.58 26.72 -17.90
N LYS A 61 -2.37 27.00 -19.20
CA LYS A 61 -1.08 26.80 -19.89
C LYS A 61 0.10 27.42 -19.15
N LYS A 62 -0.05 28.64 -18.63
CA LYS A 62 1.05 29.38 -17.98
C LYS A 62 1.49 28.79 -16.63
N GLN A 63 0.55 28.36 -15.79
CA GLN A 63 0.90 27.71 -14.52
C GLN A 63 1.54 26.33 -14.79
N LEU A 64 0.87 25.53 -15.61
CA LEU A 64 1.17 24.11 -15.81
C LEU A 64 2.46 23.84 -16.62
N GLN A 65 3.02 24.86 -17.27
CA GLN A 65 4.29 24.82 -18.01
C GLN A 65 5.52 25.12 -17.12
N ILE A 66 5.34 25.68 -15.92
CA ILE A 66 6.44 25.95 -14.97
C ILE A 66 6.83 24.67 -14.20
N GLU A 67 5.89 23.74 -14.02
CA GLU A 67 6.08 22.48 -13.28
C GLU A 67 6.72 21.37 -14.15
N ALA A 68 6.51 21.41 -15.46
CA ALA A 68 6.97 20.39 -16.42
C ALA A 68 8.45 20.60 -16.78
N ASN A 69 9.35 19.88 -16.10
CA ASN A 69 10.81 19.93 -16.29
C ASN A 69 11.28 19.26 -17.60
N ALA A 70 10.85 19.75 -18.77
CA ALA A 70 11.28 19.28 -20.08
C ALA A 70 11.38 20.42 -21.12
N CYS A 71 12.30 20.27 -22.08
CA CYS A 71 12.55 21.25 -23.14
C CYS A 71 11.40 21.31 -24.15
N ASN A 72 10.85 22.50 -24.40
CA ASN A 72 9.94 22.75 -25.52
C ASN A 72 10.70 22.82 -26.85
N THR A 73 10.40 21.91 -27.78
CA THR A 73 10.71 22.10 -29.21
C THR A 73 9.45 21.89 -30.06
N ASN A 74 8.62 22.93 -30.10
CA ASN A 74 7.55 23.24 -31.05
C ASN A 74 6.39 22.23 -31.25
N GLU A 75 5.20 22.82 -31.52
CA GLU A 75 3.97 22.20 -32.04
C GLU A 75 3.21 21.16 -31.17
N ASP A 76 3.86 20.27 -30.43
CA ASP A 76 3.15 19.30 -29.57
C ASP A 76 2.89 19.88 -28.17
N THR A 77 1.62 20.19 -27.84
CA THR A 77 1.19 20.71 -26.51
C THR A 77 1.13 19.64 -25.42
N SER A 78 1.77 18.49 -25.64
CA SER A 78 1.80 17.36 -24.71
C SER A 78 2.54 17.68 -23.41
N ARG A 79 1.89 17.50 -22.24
CA ARG A 79 2.59 17.54 -20.94
C ARG A 79 3.26 16.19 -20.68
N ILE A 80 4.50 16.19 -20.20
CA ILE A 80 5.31 14.97 -20.01
C ILE A 80 5.84 14.90 -18.58
N PHE A 81 5.57 13.79 -17.88
CA PHE A 81 6.05 13.50 -16.52
C PHE A 81 6.86 12.20 -16.49
N VAL A 82 7.81 12.10 -15.55
CA VAL A 82 8.57 10.87 -15.27
C VAL A 82 8.08 10.26 -13.96
N MET A 83 7.33 9.16 -14.07
CA MET A 83 6.78 8.38 -12.96
C MET A 83 7.76 7.28 -12.52
N ASN A 84 7.87 7.09 -11.20
CA ASN A 84 8.77 6.15 -10.54
C ASN A 84 8.03 5.22 -9.57
N ASN A 85 6.89 5.66 -9.02
CA ASN A 85 6.12 4.95 -8.00
C ASN A 85 4.75 4.50 -8.53
N TYR A 86 3.87 5.45 -8.85
CA TYR A 86 2.50 5.19 -9.29
C TYR A 86 1.78 6.43 -9.85
N PHE A 87 0.79 6.19 -10.70
CA PHE A 87 -0.16 7.18 -11.22
C PHE A 87 -1.56 6.88 -10.69
N GLY A 88 -2.29 7.90 -10.26
CA GLY A 88 -3.64 7.78 -9.71
C GLY A 88 -4.66 8.60 -10.50
N LEU A 89 -5.89 8.08 -10.56
CA LEU A 89 -7.03 8.65 -11.26
C LEU A 89 -8.28 8.49 -10.38
N GLY A 90 -9.13 9.53 -10.29
CA GLY A 90 -10.36 9.52 -9.51
C GLY A 90 -10.13 9.66 -8.01
N ILE A 91 -10.83 8.87 -7.18
CA ILE A 91 -10.95 9.10 -5.73
C ILE A 91 -9.62 9.10 -4.94
N ASP A 92 -8.57 8.43 -5.44
CA ASP A 92 -7.21 8.52 -4.88
C ASP A 92 -6.61 9.92 -5.09
N ALA A 93 -6.58 10.37 -6.34
CA ALA A 93 -6.10 11.69 -6.71
C ALA A 93 -6.96 12.82 -6.12
N ASP A 94 -8.28 12.61 -6.00
CA ASP A 94 -9.22 13.55 -5.36
C ASP A 94 -8.91 13.74 -3.85
N LEU A 95 -8.44 12.69 -3.16
CA LEU A 95 -7.97 12.79 -1.78
C LEU A 95 -6.56 13.39 -1.67
N ASN A 96 -5.68 13.12 -2.64
CA ASN A 96 -4.36 13.74 -2.72
C ASN A 96 -4.46 15.24 -2.99
N LEU A 97 -5.39 15.67 -3.86
CA LEU A 97 -5.64 17.07 -4.20
C LEU A 97 -6.19 17.87 -3.01
N ASP A 98 -7.18 17.33 -2.28
CA ASP A 98 -7.67 17.94 -1.02
C ASP A 98 -6.51 18.17 -0.02
N PHE A 99 -5.59 17.21 0.09
CA PHE A 99 -4.44 17.30 0.98
C PHE A 99 -3.40 18.32 0.49
N HIS A 100 -3.11 18.34 -0.81
CA HIS A 100 -2.16 19.25 -1.43
C HIS A 100 -2.59 20.70 -1.29
N LEU A 101 -3.84 21.03 -1.64
CA LEU A 101 -4.40 22.37 -1.51
C LEU A 101 -4.40 22.85 -0.04
N ALA A 102 -4.78 21.98 0.90
CA ALA A 102 -4.71 22.32 2.32
C ALA A 102 -3.28 22.53 2.84
N ARG A 103 -2.29 21.86 2.24
CA ARG A 103 -0.86 22.03 2.52
C ARG A 103 -0.32 23.33 1.94
N GLU A 104 -0.77 23.75 0.76
CA GLU A 104 -0.39 25.03 0.15
C GLU A 104 -1.02 26.23 0.89
N GLU A 105 -2.28 26.10 1.33
CA GLU A 105 -2.97 27.12 2.12
C GLU A 105 -2.32 27.33 3.51
N ASN A 106 -1.75 26.26 4.10
CA ASN A 106 -1.33 26.24 5.50
C ASN A 106 0.01 25.50 5.76
N PRO A 107 1.10 25.77 5.03
CA PRO A 107 2.28 24.90 4.99
C PRO A 107 2.90 24.63 6.37
N ALA A 108 2.95 25.63 7.25
CA ALA A 108 3.48 25.51 8.61
C ALA A 108 2.73 24.52 9.52
N LYS A 109 1.54 24.04 9.14
CA LYS A 109 0.79 22.99 9.87
C LYS A 109 1.23 21.57 9.48
N PHE A 110 1.93 21.40 8.35
CA PHE A 110 2.24 20.08 7.76
C PHE A 110 3.64 19.55 8.11
N ASN A 111 4.26 20.11 9.16
CA ASN A 111 5.64 19.85 9.58
C ASN A 111 5.84 18.48 10.27
N SER A 112 4.79 17.66 10.42
CA SER A 112 4.83 16.40 11.18
C SER A 112 4.16 15.24 10.44
N ARG A 113 4.91 14.16 10.22
CA ARG A 113 4.43 12.94 9.54
C ARG A 113 3.20 12.32 10.20
N ILE A 114 3.03 12.46 11.52
CA ILE A 114 1.85 11.97 12.27
C ILE A 114 0.66 12.91 12.06
N HIS A 115 0.89 14.24 12.11
CA HIS A 115 -0.16 15.22 11.85
C HIS A 115 -0.72 15.07 10.43
N ASN A 116 0.16 14.96 9.43
CA ASN A 116 -0.19 14.83 8.02
C ASN A 116 -1.07 13.59 7.77
N LYS A 117 -0.74 12.45 8.39
CA LYS A 117 -1.58 11.24 8.33
C LYS A 117 -2.94 11.42 9.01
N SER A 118 -3.02 12.20 10.10
CA SER A 118 -4.29 12.56 10.74
C SER A 118 -5.15 13.48 9.86
N VAL A 119 -4.54 14.40 9.11
CA VAL A 119 -5.23 15.27 8.15
C VAL A 119 -5.81 14.45 6.99
N TYR A 120 -5.00 13.60 6.35
CA TYR A 120 -5.46 12.63 5.34
C TYR A 120 -6.64 11.78 5.82
N PHE A 121 -6.56 11.22 7.02
CA PHE A 121 -7.64 10.41 7.59
C PHE A 121 -8.95 11.21 7.78
N LYS A 122 -8.86 12.48 8.20
CA LYS A 122 -10.01 13.38 8.34
C LYS A 122 -10.62 13.76 6.98
N MET A 123 -9.80 13.92 5.93
CA MET A 123 -10.26 14.14 4.55
C MET A 123 -10.99 12.90 4.01
N GLY A 124 -10.42 11.70 4.23
CA GLY A 124 -11.09 10.43 3.91
C GLY A 124 -12.46 10.30 4.58
N LEU A 125 -12.55 10.52 5.90
CA LEU A 125 -13.83 10.50 6.62
C LEU A 125 -14.84 11.53 6.10
N ARG A 126 -14.40 12.69 5.61
CA ARG A 126 -15.29 13.69 4.97
C ARG A 126 -15.80 13.21 3.61
N LYS A 127 -14.92 12.69 2.73
CA LYS A 127 -15.33 12.12 1.42
C LYS A 127 -16.08 10.78 1.54
N MET A 128 -16.15 10.15 2.73
CA MET A 128 -17.06 9.03 3.01
C MET A 128 -18.52 9.47 3.27
N VAL A 129 -18.73 10.69 3.75
CA VAL A 129 -20.08 11.23 4.06
C VAL A 129 -20.60 12.07 2.90
N ASN A 130 -19.73 12.83 2.25
CA ASN A 130 -20.07 13.65 1.09
C ASN A 130 -20.02 12.83 -0.21
N GLN A 131 -20.87 13.18 -1.18
CA GLN A 131 -20.86 12.56 -2.51
C GLN A 131 -19.55 12.89 -3.26
N THR A 132 -18.81 11.86 -3.67
CA THR A 132 -17.61 12.01 -4.50
C THR A 132 -17.99 12.46 -5.92
N LYS A 133 -17.08 13.19 -6.60
CA LYS A 133 -17.21 13.49 -8.03
C LYS A 133 -16.92 12.27 -8.92
N CYS A 134 -16.39 11.19 -8.35
CA CYS A 134 -15.78 10.08 -9.10
C CYS A 134 -16.66 8.82 -9.19
N LYS A 135 -17.90 8.84 -8.69
CA LYS A 135 -18.82 7.67 -8.67
C LYS A 135 -18.89 6.90 -9.98
N ASP A 136 -19.00 7.61 -11.10
CA ASP A 136 -19.17 7.05 -12.44
C ASP A 136 -17.87 7.05 -13.26
N LEU A 137 -16.69 6.99 -12.61
CA LEU A 137 -15.39 7.04 -13.28
C LEU A 137 -15.27 5.99 -14.39
N HIS A 138 -15.72 4.76 -14.13
CA HIS A 138 -15.76 3.65 -15.08
C HIS A 138 -16.55 3.95 -16.38
N GLN A 139 -17.53 4.85 -16.36
CA GLN A 139 -18.24 5.33 -17.55
C GLN A 139 -17.50 6.49 -18.24
N ASN A 140 -16.76 7.29 -17.47
CA ASN A 140 -16.10 8.52 -17.93
C ASN A 140 -14.66 8.32 -18.42
N VAL A 141 -14.11 7.11 -18.32
CA VAL A 141 -12.81 6.76 -18.91
C VAL A 141 -12.87 5.50 -19.78
N LEU A 142 -11.95 5.40 -20.73
CA LEU A 142 -11.66 4.16 -21.46
C LEU A 142 -10.19 3.83 -21.21
N ILE A 143 -9.87 2.58 -20.85
CA ILE A 143 -8.49 2.13 -20.65
C ILE A 143 -8.17 1.01 -21.63
N GLU A 144 -7.01 1.12 -22.27
CA GLU A 144 -6.37 0.05 -23.03
C GLU A 144 -5.00 -0.26 -22.42
N VAL A 145 -4.69 -1.55 -22.29
CA VAL A 145 -3.38 -2.05 -21.84
C VAL A 145 -2.86 -3.02 -22.90
N ASP A 146 -1.67 -2.76 -23.42
CA ASP A 146 -0.99 -3.56 -24.45
C ASP A 146 -1.88 -3.93 -25.66
N GLY A 147 -2.67 -2.98 -26.15
CA GLY A 147 -3.59 -3.17 -27.29
C GLY A 147 -4.96 -3.75 -26.92
N LYS A 148 -5.19 -4.14 -25.66
CA LYS A 148 -6.47 -4.69 -25.19
C LYS A 148 -7.25 -3.68 -24.35
N GLN A 149 -8.44 -3.30 -24.81
CA GLN A 149 -9.36 -2.49 -24.01
C GLN A 149 -9.85 -3.28 -22.78
N LEU A 150 -9.90 -2.62 -21.63
CA LEU A 150 -10.42 -3.18 -20.39
C LEU A 150 -11.92 -2.91 -20.28
N ASP A 151 -12.67 -3.94 -19.87
CA ASP A 151 -14.01 -3.76 -19.32
C ASP A 151 -13.88 -3.36 -17.85
N LEU A 152 -14.48 -2.23 -17.46
CA LEU A 152 -14.27 -1.61 -16.15
C LEU A 152 -15.47 -1.85 -15.23
N PRO A 153 -15.30 -2.58 -14.11
CA PRO A 153 -16.37 -2.71 -13.11
C PRO A 153 -16.67 -1.34 -12.47
N PRO A 154 -17.79 -1.18 -11.73
CA PRO A 154 -18.15 0.07 -11.07
C PRO A 154 -17.13 0.54 -10.00
N ILE A 155 -16.11 1.26 -10.46
CA ILE A 155 -15.00 1.81 -9.67
C ILE A 155 -15.05 3.35 -9.67
N GLU A 156 -14.56 3.93 -8.57
CA GLU A 156 -14.42 5.39 -8.38
C GLU A 156 -12.96 5.87 -8.51
N GLY A 157 -12.01 4.95 -8.63
CA GLY A 157 -10.60 5.28 -8.81
C GLY A 157 -9.82 4.14 -9.47
N ILE A 158 -8.74 4.52 -10.14
CA ILE A 158 -7.74 3.60 -10.72
C ILE A 158 -6.36 4.03 -10.21
N ILE A 159 -5.55 3.05 -9.83
CA ILE A 159 -4.18 3.21 -9.37
C ILE A 159 -3.30 2.33 -10.26
N ILE A 160 -2.30 2.93 -10.89
CA ILE A 160 -1.36 2.27 -11.80
C ILE A 160 0.01 2.26 -11.11
N LEU A 161 0.46 1.08 -10.66
CA LEU A 161 1.66 0.93 -9.85
C LEU A 161 2.87 0.51 -10.70
N ASN A 162 4.02 1.12 -10.42
CA ASN A 162 5.35 0.57 -10.72
C ASN A 162 5.97 -0.11 -9.48
N ILE A 163 5.44 0.18 -8.28
CA ILE A 163 5.93 -0.39 -7.02
C ILE A 163 4.77 -0.91 -6.15
N LEU A 164 4.98 -2.03 -5.46
CA LEU A 164 4.01 -2.59 -4.49
C LEU A 164 3.98 -1.82 -3.15
N SER A 165 3.85 -0.49 -3.23
CA SER A 165 3.64 0.40 -2.09
C SER A 165 2.94 1.67 -2.57
N TRP A 166 1.74 1.91 -2.05
CA TRP A 166 0.91 3.09 -2.30
C TRP A 166 0.41 3.64 -0.96
N GLY A 167 0.14 4.95 -0.90
CA GLY A 167 -0.54 5.55 0.25
C GLY A 167 0.23 5.40 1.58
N ALA A 168 1.55 5.55 1.57
CA ALA A 168 2.41 5.39 2.75
C ALA A 168 2.56 3.96 3.30
N GLY A 169 2.56 2.96 2.42
CA GLY A 169 2.95 1.58 2.72
C GLY A 169 1.90 0.49 2.53
N ALA A 170 0.73 0.80 1.97
CA ALA A 170 -0.29 -0.20 1.65
C ALA A 170 0.00 -0.84 0.28
N ASN A 171 -0.48 -2.07 0.06
CA ASN A 171 -0.34 -2.77 -1.22
C ASN A 171 -1.72 -3.05 -1.84
N PRO A 172 -2.25 -2.16 -2.71
CA PRO A 172 -3.53 -2.37 -3.36
C PRO A 172 -3.56 -3.58 -4.31
N TRP A 173 -2.43 -4.05 -4.85
CA TRP A 173 -2.37 -5.29 -5.64
C TRP A 173 -2.47 -6.55 -4.77
N GLY A 174 -2.06 -6.47 -3.50
CA GLY A 174 -1.96 -7.60 -2.58
C GLY A 174 -0.75 -8.50 -2.78
N MET A 175 -0.66 -9.53 -1.93
CA MET A 175 0.45 -10.48 -1.88
C MET A 175 0.10 -11.88 -2.39
N GLU A 176 -1.18 -12.16 -2.62
CA GLU A 176 -1.69 -13.47 -3.04
C GLU A 176 -1.32 -13.75 -4.50
N LYS A 177 -0.83 -14.97 -4.78
CA LYS A 177 -0.54 -15.40 -6.15
C LYS A 177 -1.85 -15.65 -6.88
N ASP A 178 -1.91 -15.18 -8.13
CA ASP A 178 -2.96 -15.43 -9.09
C ASP A 178 -2.28 -15.88 -10.38
N GLU A 179 -2.72 -16.97 -10.99
CA GLU A 179 -2.09 -17.53 -12.19
C GLU A 179 -2.41 -16.71 -13.45
N ALA A 180 -3.38 -15.79 -13.38
CA ALA A 180 -3.68 -14.86 -14.47
C ALA A 180 -2.67 -13.71 -14.60
N PHE A 181 -1.77 -13.53 -13.62
CA PHE A 181 -0.87 -12.38 -13.53
C PHE A 181 0.58 -12.79 -13.26
N ALA A 182 1.52 -12.01 -13.81
CA ALA A 182 2.93 -12.12 -13.46
C ALA A 182 3.15 -11.63 -12.02
N LYS A 183 4.14 -12.20 -11.32
CA LYS A 183 4.53 -11.71 -9.99
C LYS A 183 5.16 -10.30 -10.13
N PRO A 184 4.56 -9.24 -9.57
CA PRO A 184 5.04 -7.87 -9.78
C PRO A 184 6.49 -7.62 -9.34
N THR A 185 7.24 -6.90 -10.18
CA THR A 185 8.53 -6.30 -9.81
C THR A 185 8.70 -4.93 -10.47
N HIS A 186 9.37 -4.01 -9.79
CA HIS A 186 9.65 -2.65 -10.28
C HIS A 186 10.77 -2.59 -11.35
N TYR A 187 10.98 -3.70 -12.09
CA TYR A 187 12.04 -3.85 -13.09
C TYR A 187 11.77 -4.90 -14.19
N ASP A 188 10.68 -5.67 -14.13
CA ASP A 188 10.15 -6.35 -15.33
C ASP A 188 9.63 -5.31 -16.35
N GLY A 189 9.07 -4.21 -15.83
CA GLY A 189 8.49 -3.10 -16.56
C GLY A 189 7.16 -3.47 -17.20
N LEU A 190 6.34 -4.19 -16.45
CA LEU A 190 4.89 -4.08 -16.48
C LEU A 190 4.46 -3.00 -15.46
N LEU A 191 3.23 -2.52 -15.57
CA LEU A 191 2.54 -1.74 -14.54
C LEU A 191 1.31 -2.50 -14.06
N GLU A 192 1.10 -2.56 -12.75
CA GLU A 192 -0.11 -3.12 -12.15
C GLU A 192 -1.26 -2.12 -12.19
N VAL A 193 -2.35 -2.44 -12.90
CA VAL A 193 -3.57 -1.61 -12.95
C VAL A 193 -4.59 -2.12 -11.95
N VAL A 194 -4.93 -1.30 -10.95
CA VAL A 194 -5.86 -1.63 -9.86
C VAL A 194 -7.06 -0.69 -9.84
N GLY A 195 -8.27 -1.24 -9.74
CA GLY A 195 -9.51 -0.48 -9.50
C GLY A 195 -9.87 -0.41 -8.00
N VAL A 196 -10.40 0.74 -7.56
CA VAL A 196 -10.93 0.95 -6.21
C VAL A 196 -12.35 1.56 -6.24
N THR A 197 -13.21 1.12 -5.34
CA THR A 197 -14.66 1.43 -5.35
C THR A 197 -15.04 2.48 -4.28
N GLY A 198 -14.25 3.55 -4.17
CA GLY A 198 -14.47 4.62 -3.19
C GLY A 198 -13.74 4.43 -1.85
N VAL A 199 -13.89 5.43 -0.96
CA VAL A 199 -13.01 5.64 0.21
C VAL A 199 -13.06 4.51 1.24
N VAL A 200 -14.22 3.85 1.44
CA VAL A 200 -14.34 2.71 2.36
C VAL A 200 -13.45 1.55 1.94
N HIS A 201 -13.39 1.27 0.63
CA HIS A 201 -12.54 0.23 0.05
C HIS A 201 -11.06 0.61 0.20
N MET A 202 -10.70 1.87 -0.07
CA MET A 202 -9.35 2.39 0.18
C MET A 202 -8.91 2.24 1.65
N GLY A 203 -9.82 2.48 2.61
CA GLY A 203 -9.57 2.26 4.03
C GLY A 203 -9.36 0.78 4.40
N GLN A 204 -10.07 -0.14 3.74
CA GLN A 204 -9.85 -1.58 3.87
C GLN A 204 -8.52 -2.03 3.26
N ILE A 205 -8.07 -1.40 2.17
CA ILE A 205 -6.73 -1.63 1.58
C ILE A 205 -5.63 -1.09 2.51
N PHE A 206 -5.78 0.12 3.03
CA PHE A 206 -4.81 0.74 3.94
C PHE A 206 -4.62 -0.05 5.25
N SER A 207 -5.69 -0.69 5.73
CA SER A 207 -5.66 -1.57 6.91
C SER A 207 -5.28 -3.03 6.61
N GLY A 208 -5.06 -3.40 5.35
CA GLY A 208 -4.72 -4.77 4.94
C GLY A 208 -5.88 -5.77 5.05
N LEU A 209 -7.12 -5.27 5.19
CA LEU A 209 -8.34 -6.10 5.26
C LEU A 209 -8.87 -6.50 3.87
N ARG A 210 -8.45 -5.81 2.80
CA ARG A 210 -8.73 -6.13 1.40
C ARG A 210 -7.58 -5.72 0.47
N THR A 211 -7.62 -6.21 -0.75
CA THR A 211 -6.89 -5.67 -1.91
C THR A 211 -7.85 -4.91 -2.80
N GLY A 212 -7.34 -4.07 -3.70
CA GLY A 212 -8.14 -3.54 -4.80
C GLY A 212 -8.40 -4.60 -5.86
N THR A 213 -9.22 -4.26 -6.86
CA THR A 213 -9.53 -5.15 -7.99
C THR A 213 -8.38 -5.12 -8.99
N ARG A 214 -7.70 -6.25 -9.21
CA ARG A 214 -6.69 -6.39 -10.28
C ARG A 214 -7.38 -6.30 -11.63
N LEU A 215 -7.02 -5.32 -12.46
CA LEU A 215 -7.63 -5.10 -13.77
C LEU A 215 -6.73 -5.58 -14.91
N ALA A 216 -5.42 -5.28 -14.84
CA ALA A 216 -4.43 -5.66 -15.84
C ALA A 216 -3.00 -5.59 -15.30
N GLN A 217 -2.07 -6.19 -16.06
CA GLN A 217 -0.66 -5.81 -16.11
C GLN A 217 -0.29 -5.51 -17.56
N GLY A 218 0.63 -4.57 -17.81
CA GLY A 218 1.14 -4.31 -19.17
C GLY A 218 2.23 -3.25 -19.28
N GLY A 219 2.86 -3.17 -20.46
CA GLY A 219 3.99 -2.30 -20.77
C GLY A 219 3.65 -0.97 -21.48
N HIS A 220 2.41 -0.81 -21.93
CA HIS A 220 1.89 0.35 -22.64
C HIS A 220 0.42 0.56 -22.28
N ILE A 221 0.11 1.64 -21.56
CA ILE A 221 -1.25 1.96 -21.12
C ILE A 221 -1.75 3.22 -21.81
N ARG A 222 -2.94 3.18 -22.40
CA ARG A 222 -3.64 4.36 -22.93
C ARG A 222 -4.96 4.58 -22.20
N ILE A 223 -5.19 5.81 -21.77
CA ILE A 223 -6.38 6.24 -21.03
C ILE A 223 -7.01 7.40 -21.80
N THR A 224 -8.28 7.27 -22.18
CA THR A 224 -9.08 8.39 -22.73
C THR A 224 -10.02 8.89 -21.65
N LEU A 225 -9.96 10.19 -21.34
CA LEU A 225 -10.82 10.86 -20.36
C LEU A 225 -11.94 11.62 -21.08
N LYS A 226 -13.19 11.41 -20.66
CA LYS A 226 -14.39 12.05 -21.25
C LYS A 226 -14.88 13.29 -20.48
N SER A 227 -14.33 13.52 -19.28
CA SER A 227 -14.70 14.61 -18.38
C SER A 227 -13.46 15.13 -17.62
N ASP A 228 -13.59 16.27 -16.95
CA ASP A 228 -12.61 16.68 -15.93
C ASP A 228 -12.54 15.63 -14.81
N ILE A 229 -11.34 15.10 -14.53
CA ILE A 229 -11.14 14.07 -13.49
C ILE A 229 -9.86 14.40 -12.68
N PRO A 230 -9.87 14.27 -11.34
CA PRO A 230 -8.66 14.34 -10.53
C PRO A 230 -7.64 13.25 -10.91
N VAL A 231 -6.38 13.63 -11.08
CA VAL A 231 -5.25 12.72 -11.36
C VAL A 231 -4.03 13.12 -10.53
N GLN A 232 -3.06 12.20 -10.36
CA GLN A 232 -1.79 12.48 -9.70
C GLN A 232 -0.65 11.58 -10.21
N VAL A 233 0.57 12.11 -10.27
CA VAL A 233 1.81 11.34 -10.57
C VAL A 233 2.75 11.42 -9.37
N ASP A 234 3.18 10.26 -8.84
CA ASP A 234 4.16 10.12 -7.75
C ASP A 234 3.87 10.93 -6.46
N GLY A 235 2.68 11.52 -6.32
CA GLY A 235 2.28 12.39 -5.22
C GLY A 235 1.86 13.82 -5.60
N GLU A 236 2.09 14.28 -6.83
CA GLU A 236 1.69 15.62 -7.28
C GLU A 236 0.32 15.57 -8.01
N PRO A 237 -0.75 16.24 -7.50
CA PRO A 237 -2.11 16.12 -8.04
C PRO A 237 -2.60 17.34 -8.83
N TRP A 238 -3.50 17.13 -9.80
CA TRP A 238 -4.25 18.19 -10.48
C TRP A 238 -5.61 17.69 -11.00
N ILE A 239 -6.46 18.60 -11.49
CA ILE A 239 -7.65 18.23 -12.29
C ILE A 239 -7.22 18.16 -13.75
N GLN A 240 -7.38 17.01 -14.39
CA GLN A 240 -7.11 16.84 -15.82
C GLN A 240 -8.41 16.90 -16.62
N SER A 241 -8.46 17.81 -17.58
CA SER A 241 -9.54 17.94 -18.56
C SER A 241 -9.50 16.88 -19.66
N PRO A 242 -10.59 16.69 -20.43
CA PRO A 242 -10.70 15.66 -21.46
C PRO A 242 -9.54 15.57 -22.47
N GLY A 243 -9.31 14.36 -22.96
CA GLY A 243 -8.22 14.03 -23.85
C GLY A 243 -7.60 12.68 -23.54
N GLN A 244 -6.30 12.53 -23.87
CA GLN A 244 -5.61 11.24 -23.84
C GLN A 244 -4.39 11.28 -22.92
N ILE A 245 -4.25 10.29 -22.05
CA ILE A 245 -3.03 10.00 -21.28
C ILE A 245 -2.43 8.70 -21.80
N VAL A 246 -1.13 8.67 -22.03
CA VAL A 246 -0.37 7.48 -22.43
C VAL A 246 0.78 7.27 -21.44
N VAL A 247 0.86 6.08 -20.85
CA VAL A 247 1.94 5.67 -19.95
C VAL A 247 2.83 4.66 -20.68
N LEU A 248 4.08 5.06 -20.91
CA LEU A 248 5.07 4.34 -21.71
C LEU A 248 6.29 3.98 -20.86
N ARG A 249 6.92 2.83 -21.09
CA ARG A 249 8.21 2.53 -20.45
C ARG A 249 9.25 3.56 -20.92
N SER A 250 9.90 4.25 -19.98
CA SER A 250 10.92 5.24 -20.31
C SER A 250 12.20 4.57 -20.79
N ALA A 251 12.87 5.18 -21.78
CA ALA A 251 14.23 4.80 -22.16
C ALA A 251 15.24 5.01 -21.00
N LEU A 252 14.92 5.91 -20.06
CA LEU A 252 15.77 6.27 -18.94
C LEU A 252 15.56 5.30 -17.76
N LYS A 253 16.26 4.17 -17.72
CA LYS A 253 16.25 3.29 -16.53
C LYS A 253 16.98 3.94 -15.34
N ALA A 254 16.67 3.52 -14.12
CA ALA A 254 17.36 3.98 -12.89
C ALA A 254 18.09 2.82 -12.19
N THR A 255 19.21 3.16 -11.53
CA THR A 255 19.93 2.24 -10.63
C THR A 255 19.81 2.77 -9.20
N MET A 256 19.09 2.03 -8.37
CA MET A 256 18.75 2.38 -7.00
C MET A 256 19.53 1.52 -6.02
N LEU A 257 19.90 2.11 -4.89
CA LEU A 257 20.47 1.37 -3.77
C LEU A 257 19.33 0.87 -2.88
N LYS A 258 19.38 -0.41 -2.53
CA LYS A 258 18.42 -1.12 -1.69
C LYS A 258 19.12 -1.54 -0.41
N LYS A 259 18.59 -1.13 0.73
CA LYS A 259 19.19 -1.41 2.03
C LYS A 259 19.15 -2.92 2.31
N ARG A 260 20.29 -3.51 2.65
CA ARG A 260 20.37 -4.93 3.02
C ARG A 260 19.64 -5.16 4.35
N LYS A 261 18.78 -6.18 4.39
CA LYS A 261 18.14 -6.63 5.63
C LYS A 261 19.19 -7.29 6.51
N ARG A 262 19.67 -6.57 7.54
CA ARG A 262 20.55 -7.11 8.58
C ARG A 262 19.92 -8.38 9.17
N ARG A 263 20.58 -9.53 8.99
CA ARG A 263 20.15 -10.80 9.59
C ARG A 263 20.25 -10.64 11.11
N LYS A 264 19.15 -10.84 11.84
CA LYS A 264 19.22 -11.01 13.30
C LYS A 264 20.04 -12.26 13.58
N VAL A 265 21.30 -12.08 13.96
CA VAL A 265 22.14 -13.17 14.45
C VAL A 265 21.61 -13.54 15.83
N ASN A 266 20.82 -14.61 15.90
CA ASN A 266 20.56 -15.28 17.18
C ASN A 266 21.89 -15.85 17.67
N ARG A 267 22.62 -15.06 18.48
CA ARG A 267 23.71 -15.56 19.30
C ARG A 267 23.11 -16.59 20.25
N ARG A 268 23.28 -17.88 19.91
CA ARG A 268 23.10 -18.96 20.89
C ARG A 268 24.10 -18.70 22.01
N HIS A 269 23.66 -18.80 23.26
CA HIS A 269 24.52 -18.51 24.40
C HIS A 269 25.45 -19.70 24.63
N THR A 270 26.62 -19.67 23.99
CA THR A 270 27.64 -20.73 24.07
C THR A 270 28.99 -20.13 24.44
N GLU A 271 29.22 -19.95 25.73
CA GLU A 271 30.56 -19.92 26.30
C GLU A 271 30.68 -21.04 27.35
N PRO A 272 31.80 -21.78 27.39
CA PRO A 272 32.04 -22.80 28.40
C PRO A 272 32.48 -22.16 29.72
N GLY A 273 31.98 -22.65 30.86
CA GLY A 273 32.33 -22.12 32.18
C GLY A 273 33.72 -22.55 32.65
N LEU A 274 34.52 -21.59 33.16
CA LEU A 274 35.81 -21.83 33.81
C LEU A 274 36.04 -20.93 35.04
N GLY A 275 36.04 -21.54 36.23
CA GLY A 275 37.02 -21.24 37.29
C GLY A 275 36.74 -20.13 38.33
N ALA A 276 36.39 -20.58 39.56
CA ALA A 276 36.68 -19.95 40.87
C ALA A 276 35.93 -18.63 41.25
N SER A 277 35.73 -18.27 42.53
CA SER A 277 36.28 -18.82 43.79
C SER A 277 35.35 -18.68 45.04
N SER A 278 35.51 -19.62 46.00
CA SER A 278 35.35 -19.52 47.47
C SER A 278 34.03 -19.10 48.17
N GLY A 279 33.61 -19.89 49.19
CA GLY A 279 32.58 -19.55 50.20
C GLY A 279 31.69 -20.74 50.61
N VAL A 280 32.16 -21.81 51.28
CA VAL A 280 32.47 -21.98 52.73
C VAL A 280 31.26 -22.41 53.62
N ALA A 281 31.44 -23.58 54.27
CA ALA A 281 30.74 -24.15 55.45
C ALA A 281 29.28 -24.68 55.35
N GLY A 282 29.04 -25.86 55.95
CA GLY A 282 27.71 -26.46 56.14
C GLY A 282 27.69 -28.01 56.20
N GLU A 283 28.09 -28.61 57.33
CA GLU A 283 27.97 -30.07 57.57
C GLU A 283 26.51 -30.44 57.93
N SER A 284 25.99 -31.66 57.75
CA SER A 284 26.41 -32.87 58.49
C SER A 284 25.49 -34.10 58.19
N GLY A 285 25.97 -35.31 58.51
CA GLY A 285 25.10 -36.48 58.82
C GLY A 285 24.74 -37.46 57.68
N PRO A 286 25.08 -38.77 57.78
CA PRO A 286 24.80 -39.76 56.73
C PRO A 286 23.70 -40.80 57.08
N GLY A 287 23.22 -41.53 56.06
CA GLY A 287 22.38 -42.73 56.21
C GLY A 287 22.53 -43.70 55.03
N SER A 288 22.72 -44.99 55.31
CA SER A 288 23.09 -46.02 54.31
C SER A 288 21.88 -46.66 53.59
N GLY A 289 22.07 -47.06 52.33
CA GLY A 289 21.12 -47.90 51.59
C GLY A 289 21.75 -48.49 50.31
N VAL A 290 21.69 -49.81 50.15
CA VAL A 290 22.32 -50.57 49.05
C VAL A 290 21.24 -51.28 48.23
N ILE A 291 21.42 -51.45 46.91
CA ILE A 291 21.33 -52.73 46.14
C ILE A 291 21.14 -52.51 44.62
N VAL A 292 22.15 -52.92 43.84
CA VAL A 292 22.19 -53.75 42.59
C VAL A 292 21.18 -53.56 41.41
N GLN A 293 21.66 -53.86 40.18
CA GLN A 293 21.01 -53.78 38.84
C GLN A 293 20.73 -55.21 38.24
N PRO A 294 20.51 -55.45 36.91
CA PRO A 294 19.71 -54.75 35.87
C PRO A 294 18.53 -55.61 35.27
N PRO A 295 18.49 -56.16 34.01
CA PRO A 295 17.36 -55.90 33.09
C PRO A 295 16.75 -57.12 32.32
N LEU A 296 15.72 -56.89 31.46
CA LEU A 296 15.39 -57.55 30.15
C LEU A 296 14.16 -56.79 29.54
N ALA A 297 13.98 -56.51 28.23
CA ALA A 297 13.67 -57.33 27.03
C ALA A 297 12.37 -58.18 27.10
N THR A 298 11.52 -58.35 26.05
CA THR A 298 11.56 -57.92 24.61
C THR A 298 10.30 -57.06 24.28
N THR A 299 9.51 -57.04 23.16
CA THR A 299 9.34 -57.76 21.86
C THR A 299 8.78 -56.77 20.78
N ILE A 300 8.30 -57.21 19.60
CA ILE A 300 7.94 -56.33 18.44
C ILE A 300 6.52 -56.69 17.82
N PRO A 301 6.11 -56.49 16.53
CA PRO A 301 4.88 -55.73 16.18
C PRO A 301 3.74 -56.50 15.44
N GLY A 302 2.68 -55.77 15.04
CA GLY A 302 1.62 -56.16 14.08
C GLY A 302 1.45 -55.14 12.92
N VAL A 303 0.72 -55.49 11.84
CA VAL A 303 0.84 -54.85 10.49
C VAL A 303 -0.49 -54.85 9.68
N SER A 304 -0.76 -53.75 8.94
CA SER A 304 -1.70 -53.53 7.79
C SER A 304 -3.22 -53.80 8.01
N GLU A 305 -4.19 -53.59 7.10
CA GLU A 305 -4.38 -53.20 5.66
C GLU A 305 -5.54 -52.14 5.59
N SER A 306 -5.75 -51.19 4.66
CA SER A 306 -5.59 -50.99 3.20
C SER A 306 -6.66 -51.60 2.27
N SER A 307 -7.48 -50.77 1.61
CA SER A 307 -8.20 -51.10 0.37
C SER A 307 -8.72 -49.84 -0.37
N ASN A 308 -8.89 -49.94 -1.71
CA ASN A 308 -9.31 -48.86 -2.62
C ASN A 308 -10.76 -49.05 -3.10
N ALA A 309 -11.38 -47.98 -3.62
CA ALA A 309 -12.45 -48.06 -4.63
C ALA A 309 -12.46 -46.83 -5.55
N THR A 310 -12.91 -47.01 -6.81
CA THR A 310 -12.87 -46.00 -7.89
C THR A 310 -14.18 -46.00 -8.68
N THR A 311 -14.69 -44.83 -9.09
CA THR A 311 -15.64 -44.69 -10.22
C THR A 311 -15.74 -43.24 -10.71
N ALA A 312 -16.22 -43.02 -11.93
CA ALA A 312 -16.49 -41.70 -12.52
C ALA A 312 -17.56 -41.79 -13.63
N SER A 313 -18.44 -40.78 -13.75
CA SER A 313 -19.29 -40.58 -14.96
C SER A 313 -20.09 -39.24 -14.99
N THR A 314 -19.81 -38.42 -16.01
CA THR A 314 -20.74 -37.69 -16.91
C THR A 314 -21.97 -36.87 -16.43
N SER A 315 -21.95 -35.57 -16.83
CA SER A 315 -22.91 -34.86 -17.73
C SER A 315 -24.19 -34.11 -17.26
N SER A 316 -24.46 -33.03 -18.03
CA SER A 316 -25.73 -32.42 -18.48
C SER A 316 -26.66 -31.60 -17.54
N THR A 317 -26.51 -30.27 -17.65
CA THR A 317 -27.57 -29.28 -18.03
C THR A 317 -29.06 -29.59 -17.78
N ASN A 318 -29.79 -28.65 -17.14
CA ASN A 318 -30.61 -27.69 -17.91
C ASN A 318 -31.17 -26.48 -17.12
N THR A 319 -31.57 -25.46 -17.88
CA THR A 319 -32.25 -24.20 -17.51
C THR A 319 -33.69 -24.41 -17.02
N THR A 320 -34.19 -23.57 -16.09
CA THR A 320 -35.40 -22.72 -16.31
C THR A 320 -35.75 -21.78 -15.15
N ALA A 321 -36.31 -20.63 -15.52
CA ALA A 321 -37.10 -19.66 -14.76
C ALA A 321 -37.93 -18.86 -15.81
N PRO A 322 -38.89 -17.96 -15.46
CA PRO A 322 -39.40 -17.59 -14.14
C PRO A 322 -40.95 -17.74 -14.04
N SER A 323 -41.56 -17.24 -12.97
CA SER A 323 -42.98 -16.85 -12.94
C SER A 323 -43.19 -15.57 -12.12
N VAL A 324 -44.32 -14.89 -12.33
CA VAL A 324 -44.55 -13.47 -11.93
C VAL A 324 -45.84 -13.34 -11.12
N GLY A 325 -45.84 -12.45 -10.12
CA GLY A 325 -47.03 -12.03 -9.36
C GLY A 325 -46.78 -12.02 -7.84
N GLY A 326 -47.28 -11.06 -7.07
CA GLY A 326 -48.08 -9.88 -7.41
C GLY A 326 -48.09 -8.85 -6.28
N LEU A 327 -48.72 -7.69 -6.49
CA LEU A 327 -48.74 -6.61 -5.51
C LEU A 327 -49.63 -6.95 -4.30
N TYR A 328 -49.29 -6.41 -3.12
CA TYR A 328 -50.29 -5.80 -2.24
C TYR A 328 -49.67 -4.66 -1.42
N SER A 329 -50.42 -3.56 -1.29
CA SER A 329 -50.06 -2.39 -0.48
C SER A 329 -50.96 -2.31 0.75
N SER A 330 -50.42 -1.99 1.92
CA SER A 330 -51.18 -1.47 3.06
C SER A 330 -50.28 -0.61 3.96
N SER A 331 -50.89 0.17 4.86
CA SER A 331 -50.29 1.36 5.46
C SER A 331 -50.44 1.43 6.98
N GLY A 332 -49.51 2.15 7.61
CA GLY A 332 -49.68 2.72 8.96
C GLY A 332 -49.26 1.83 10.12
N GLY A 333 -48.91 2.48 11.25
CA GLY A 333 -48.48 1.79 12.46
C GLY A 333 -47.44 2.56 13.29
N SER A 334 -47.80 3.73 13.82
CA SER A 334 -46.95 4.44 14.79
C SER A 334 -47.02 3.76 16.16
N GLY A 335 -45.89 3.33 16.71
CA GLY A 335 -45.80 2.82 18.06
C GLY A 335 -44.35 2.72 18.52
N GLY A 336 -44.02 3.33 19.65
CA GLY A 336 -42.67 3.26 20.22
C GLY A 336 -42.74 3.09 21.72
N MET A 337 -41.90 2.21 22.28
CA MET A 337 -41.47 2.26 23.67
C MET A 337 -40.21 1.40 23.90
N SER A 338 -39.33 1.94 24.77
CA SER A 338 -38.31 1.27 25.61
C SER A 338 -38.33 -0.28 25.61
N SER A 339 -37.19 -0.97 25.51
CA SER A 339 -36.23 -0.96 26.63
C SER A 339 -34.88 -1.68 26.40
N SER A 340 -33.89 -1.25 27.19
CA SER A 340 -32.68 -1.98 27.66
C SER A 340 -31.98 -3.04 26.77
N GLY A 341 -30.80 -2.70 26.26
CA GLY A 341 -29.77 -3.65 25.80
C GLY A 341 -28.37 -3.15 26.14
N LYS A 342 -27.58 -3.93 26.91
CA LYS A 342 -26.25 -3.51 27.40
C LYS A 342 -25.13 -3.85 26.41
N SER A 343 -24.29 -2.88 26.04
CA SER A 343 -22.85 -3.12 25.90
C SER A 343 -22.03 -1.83 26.02
N ARG A 344 -21.21 -1.73 27.08
CA ARG A 344 -20.14 -0.72 27.23
C ARG A 344 -18.79 -1.45 27.26
N ARG A 345 -18.02 -1.43 26.18
CA ARG A 345 -16.59 -1.78 26.19
C ARG A 345 -15.89 -1.40 24.88
N ALA A 346 -15.16 -0.27 24.88
CA ALA A 346 -14.04 0.05 23.95
C ALA A 346 -13.50 1.49 24.16
N LEU A 347 -13.15 1.87 25.39
CA LEU A 347 -12.32 3.07 25.65
C LEU A 347 -11.19 2.71 26.63
N THR A 348 -10.12 3.51 26.62
CA THR A 348 -8.93 3.43 27.49
C THR A 348 -7.88 2.36 27.13
N VAL A 349 -7.11 2.60 26.07
CA VAL A 349 -5.65 2.31 26.01
C VAL A 349 -4.93 3.38 25.17
N LEU A 350 -4.65 4.56 25.75
CA LEU A 350 -3.64 5.53 25.28
C LEU A 350 -3.36 6.56 26.41
N ARG A 351 -2.51 6.22 27.38
CA ARG A 351 -2.04 7.15 28.44
C ARG A 351 -0.65 6.81 29.01
N SER A 352 0.35 6.82 28.14
CA SER A 352 1.78 6.96 28.42
C SER A 352 2.47 7.14 27.05
N GLU A 353 3.49 7.98 26.84
CA GLU A 353 4.32 8.77 27.76
C GLU A 353 4.40 10.23 27.26
N ALA A 354 4.49 11.21 28.16
CA ALA A 354 4.59 12.63 27.78
C ALA A 354 5.25 13.47 28.90
N ALA A 355 6.57 13.33 29.04
CA ALA A 355 7.42 14.16 29.90
C ALA A 355 8.84 14.18 29.33
N ILE A 356 9.63 15.21 29.68
CA ILE A 356 10.96 15.51 29.13
C ILE A 356 10.90 15.92 27.63
N GLY A 357 11.31 17.12 27.22
CA GLY A 357 11.69 18.28 28.03
C GLY A 357 11.99 19.46 27.10
N ALA A 358 11.36 20.61 27.35
CA ALA A 358 11.59 21.82 26.56
C ALA A 358 12.44 22.80 27.36
N SER A 359 13.65 23.09 26.88
CA SER A 359 14.40 24.27 27.31
C SER A 359 15.12 24.92 26.12
N GLN A 360 14.79 26.19 25.94
CA GLN A 360 15.56 27.27 25.30
C GLN A 360 16.83 26.90 24.52
N TYR A 361 16.84 27.24 23.23
CA TYR A 361 17.94 28.05 22.67
C TYR A 361 17.37 29.08 21.70
N THR A 362 17.30 30.33 22.17
CA THR A 362 17.21 31.52 21.32
C THR A 362 18.58 32.17 21.34
N LEU A 363 19.23 32.29 20.18
CA LEU A 363 20.31 33.25 19.97
C LEU A 363 20.27 33.72 18.52
N HIS A 364 20.50 35.02 18.35
CA HIS A 364 20.50 35.74 17.08
C HIS A 364 21.87 36.41 16.95
N SER A 365 22.44 36.39 15.75
CA SER A 365 23.82 36.84 15.40
C SER A 365 24.90 35.81 15.73
#